data_AF-A0A3D5KLD0-F1
#
_entry.id   AF-A0A3D5KLD0-F1
#
_cell.length_a   1.000
_cell.length_b   1.000
_cell.length_c   1.000
_cell.angle_alpha   90.00
_cell.angle_beta   90.00
_cell.angle_gamma   90.00
#
_symmetry.space_group_name_H-M   'P 1'
#
loop_
_entity.id
_entity.type
_entity.pdbx_description
1 polymer ?
#
loop_
_entity_poly.entity_id
_entity_poly.type
_entity_poly.pdbx_seq_one_letter_code
_entity_poly.pdbx_strand_id
1 'polypeptide(L)' 'METKIAIFKGKEIRKTIHNDEWWFSVVDVCAVLTESIDAGAYWRKLKQRL' A
#
# COMPACT_ATOMS: atom_id res chain seq x y z
N MET A 1 -3.40 -18.28 1.71
CA MET A 1 -2.71 -17.17 1.02
C MET A 1 -1.83 -16.49 2.04
N GLU A 2 -0.51 -16.56 1.88
CA GLU A 2 0.45 -16.00 2.83
C GLU A 2 0.82 -14.57 2.41
N THR A 3 0.47 -13.59 3.23
CA THR A 3 0.83 -12.18 3.01
C THR A 3 2.31 -12.00 3.30
N LYS A 4 3.06 -11.49 2.32
CA LYS A 4 4.50 -11.22 2.43
C LYS A 4 4.73 -9.72 2.61
N ILE A 5 5.89 -9.35 3.15
CA ILE A 5 6.26 -7.94 3.38
C ILE A 5 7.35 -7.53 2.38
N ALA A 6 7.22 -6.35 1.78
CA ALA A 6 8.31 -5.65 1.09
C ALA A 6 8.77 -4.45 1.92
N ILE A 7 10.06 -4.15 1.90
CA ILE A 7 10.64 -3.01 2.61
C ILE A 7 10.93 -1.91 1.60
N PHE A 8 10.42 -0.70 1.84
CA PHE A 8 10.73 0.50 1.08
C PHE A 8 11.23 1.59 2.03
N LYS A 9 12.51 1.98 1.90
CA LYS A 9 13.17 2.97 2.78
C LYS A 9 12.96 2.68 4.28
N GLY A 10 13.00 1.40 4.67
CA GLY A 10 12.76 0.97 6.05
C GLY A 10 11.29 0.90 6.48
N LYS A 11 10.34 1.29 5.62
CA LYS A 11 8.90 1.15 5.86
C LYS A 11 8.37 -0.14 5.20
N GLU A 12 7.53 -0.87 5.91
CA GLU A 12 6.96 -2.14 5.46
C GLU A 12 5.70 -1.91 4.60
N ILE A 13 5.61 -2.61 3.48
CA ILE A 13 4.48 -2.61 2.54
C ILE A 13 3.98 -4.04 2.40
N ARG A 14 2.71 -4.28 2.70
CA ARG A 14 2.10 -5.59 2.49
C ARG A 14 2.03 -5.91 1.00
N LYS A 15 2.42 -7.14 0.67
CA LYS A 15 2.36 -7.67 -0.69
C LYS A 15 1.89 -9.13 -0.72
N THR A 16 1.39 -9.56 -1.85
CA THR A 16 1.09 -10.96 -2.13
C THR A 16 1.39 -11.27 -3.59
N ILE A 17 1.64 -12.54 -3.89
CA ILE A 17 1.66 -13.01 -5.27
C ILE A 17 0.25 -13.48 -5.59
N HIS A 18 -0.33 -12.98 -6.67
CA HIS A 18 -1.66 -13.36 -7.15
C HIS A 18 -1.61 -13.49 -8.67
N ASN A 19 -1.97 -14.66 -9.20
CA ASN A 19 -1.90 -14.98 -10.64
C ASN A 19 -0.55 -14.63 -11.28
N ASP A 20 0.56 -15.04 -10.64
CA ASP A 20 1.93 -14.71 -11.07
C ASP A 20 2.27 -13.21 -11.12
N GLU A 21 1.41 -12.35 -10.57
CA GLU A 21 1.64 -10.92 -10.45
C GLU A 21 1.91 -10.49 -9.00
N TRP A 22 2.68 -9.41 -8.86
CA TRP A 22 2.90 -8.76 -7.57
C TRP A 22 1.77 -7.80 -7.25
N TRP A 23 1.06 -8.08 -6.16
CA TRP A 23 0.03 -7.22 -5.63
C TRP A 23 0.53 -6.54 -4.36
N PHE A 24 0.24 -5.25 -4.22
CA PHE A 24 0.65 -4.43 -3.09
C PHE A 24 -0.57 -3.78 -2.44
N SER A 25 -0.49 -3.54 -1.12
CA SER A 25 -1.48 -2.74 -0.42
C SER A 25 -1.37 -1.28 -0.86
N VAL A 26 -2.39 -0.78 -1.56
CA VAL A 26 -2.47 0.63 -1.99
C VAL A 26 -2.41 1.58 -0.78
N VAL A 27 -3.03 1.21 0.35
CA VAL A 27 -3.03 2.03 1.56
C VAL A 27 -1.61 2.15 2.14
N ASP A 28 -0.84 1.06 2.13
CA ASP A 28 0.54 1.08 2.66
C ASP A 28 1.44 1.90 1.74
N VAL A 29 1.26 1.78 0.42
CA VAL A 29 1.96 2.61 -0.57
C VAL A 29 1.63 4.09 -0.32
N CYS A 30 0.36 4.45 -0.15
CA CYS A 30 -0.03 5.81 0.20
C CYS A 30 0.62 6.27 1.52
N ALA A 31 0.63 5.44 2.57
CA ALA A 31 1.23 5.77 3.86
C ALA A 31 2.73 6.07 3.73
N VAL A 32 3.45 5.23 2.99
CA VAL A 32 4.89 5.36 2.79
C VAL A 32 5.25 6.62 1.99
N LEU A 33 4.47 6.93 0.95
CA LEU A 33 4.73 8.06 0.05
C LEU A 33 4.28 9.42 0.61
N THR A 34 3.18 9.44 1.36
CA THR A 34 2.57 10.69 1.84
C THR A 34 2.87 10.99 3.29
N GLU A 35 3.41 10.02 4.02
CA GLU A 35 3.64 10.07 5.48
C GLU A 35 2.36 10.44 6.26
N SER A 36 1.20 10.16 5.66
CA SER A 36 -0.09 10.46 6.26
C SER A 36 -0.35 9.57 7.46
N ILE A 37 -0.79 10.19 8.56
CA ILE A 37 -1.24 9.50 9.78
C ILE A 37 -2.45 8.60 9.46
N ASP A 38 -3.31 9.02 8.53
CA ASP A 38 -4.45 8.22 8.05
C ASP A 38 -4.40 8.08 6.53
N ALA A 39 -3.53 7.18 6.09
CA ALA A 39 -3.38 6.84 4.68
C ALA A 39 -4.65 6.24 4.06
N GLY A 40 -5.54 5.64 4.86
CA GLY A 40 -6.81 5.09 4.39
C GLY A 40 -7.79 6.19 3.99
N ALA A 41 -7.93 7.23 4.83
CA ALA A 41 -8.69 8.43 4.49
C ALA A 41 -8.08 9.19 3.32
N TYR A 42 -6.75 9.26 3.24
CA TYR A 42 -6.04 9.83 2.09
C TYR A 42 -6.41 9.10 0.80
N TRP A 43 -6.29 7.76 0.78
CA TRP A 43 -6.63 6.94 -0.37
C TRP A 43 -8.09 7.12 -0.81
N ARG A 44 -9.03 7.16 0.13
CA ARG A 44 -10.45 7.37 -0.19
C ARG A 44 -10.69 8.71 -0.90
N LYS A 45 -10.05 9.78 -0.45
CA LYS A 45 -10.14 11.11 -1.10
C LYS A 45 -9.45 11.10 -2.46
N LEU A 46 -8.30 10.45 -2.59
CA LEU A 46 -7.59 10.33 -3.87
C LEU A 46 -8.46 9.60 -4.90
N LYS A 47 -9.04 8.45 -4.53
CA LYS A 47 -9.93 7.66 -5.39
C LYS A 47 -11.16 8.44 -5.86
N GLN A 48 -11.70 9.35 -5.06
CA GLN A 48 -12.85 10.18 -5.45
C GLN A 48 -12.50 11.27 -6.49
N ARG A 49 -11.22 11.56 -6.68
CA ARG A 49 -10.72 12.62 -7.57
C ARG A 49 -10.12 12.07 -8.88
N LEU A 50 -10.03 10.75 -9.00
CA LEU A 50 -9.60 10.03 -10.21
C LEU A 50 -10.83 9.62 -11.01
#